data_AF-F5LA11-F1
#
_entry.id   AF-F5LA11-F1
#
_cell.length_a   1.000
_cell.length_b   1.000
_cell.length_c   1.000
_cell.angle_alpha   90.00
_cell.angle_beta   90.00
_cell.angle_gamma   90.00
#
_symmetry.space_group_name_H-M   'P 1'
#
loop_
_entity.id
_entity.type
_entity.pdbx_description
1 polymer ?
#
loop_
_entity_poly.entity_id
_entity_poly.type
_entity_poly.pdbx_seq_one_letter_code
_entity_poly.pdbx_strand_id
1 'polypeptide(L)'
;MAYHESGHTIAGYFLPNADLVHKVTIVPRGQAGGYMVPIPKEERFILTEPELKDRIAGLLAGRVAEEIVFGEVSVGASDDFRKATRIARRMVTEFGMSRLGPLQFGENQGQVFLGRDIGHERNYSEQIAYEIDQEVRRIITEQYERCKELLTKHRDKLELVAETLLEVETLTADQIKEVIETGELSNHPLKGGKDKQGEAGPNQGATEAKDDVKVHIQSKKGEEYRPQDRRQTDGAEEKHIEEKQGDKDNKED
;
A
#
# COMPACT_ATOMS: atom_id res chain seq x y z
N MET A 1 -8.57 0.39 14.84
CA MET A 1 -8.01 1.22 13.74
C MET A 1 -6.66 1.84 14.11
N ALA A 2 -6.55 2.71 15.12
CA ALA A 2 -5.27 3.38 15.44
C ALA A 2 -4.10 2.41 15.65
N TYR A 3 -4.31 1.30 16.37
CA TYR A 3 -3.29 0.26 16.55
C TYR A 3 -2.94 -0.51 15.28
N HIS A 4 -3.91 -0.69 14.38
CA HIS A 4 -3.71 -1.30 13.07
C HIS A 4 -2.78 -0.43 12.22
N GLU A 5 -3.10 0.86 12.12
CA GLU A 5 -2.29 1.84 11.40
C GLU A 5 -0.90 2.06 12.06
N SER A 6 -0.84 2.01 13.39
CA SER A 6 0.41 2.05 14.14
C SER A 6 1.29 0.84 13.82
N GLY A 7 0.70 -0.36 13.68
CA GLY A 7 1.40 -1.58 13.28
C GLY A 7 2.13 -1.41 11.94
N HIS A 8 1.42 -0.96 10.91
CA HIS A 8 2.03 -0.62 9.63
C HIS A 8 3.11 0.45 9.76
N THR A 9 2.90 1.43 10.63
CA THR A 9 3.83 2.55 10.84
C THR A 9 5.15 2.11 11.43
N ILE A 10 5.11 1.34 12.51
CA ILE A 10 6.30 0.80 13.17
C ILE A 10 7.04 -0.16 12.24
N ALA A 11 6.31 -1.03 11.53
CA ALA A 11 6.93 -1.95 10.58
C ALA A 11 7.62 -1.18 9.43
N GLY A 12 6.98 -0.17 8.85
CA GLY A 12 7.55 0.67 7.79
C GLY A 12 8.78 1.47 8.24
N TYR A 13 8.85 1.86 9.51
CA TYR A 13 9.99 2.59 10.06
C TYR A 13 11.19 1.68 10.36
N PHE A 14 10.97 0.51 10.97
CA PHE A 14 12.06 -0.37 11.41
C PHE A 14 12.51 -1.42 10.38
N LEU A 15 11.67 -1.79 9.41
CA LEU A 15 12.09 -2.69 8.34
C LEU A 15 12.97 -1.93 7.34
N PRO A 16 14.19 -2.41 7.06
CA PRO A 16 15.15 -1.67 6.23
C PRO A 16 14.62 -1.42 4.83
N ASN A 17 13.90 -2.39 4.25
CA ASN A 17 13.42 -2.34 2.88
C ASN A 17 11.92 -2.07 2.74
N ALA A 18 11.20 -1.84 3.85
CA ALA A 18 9.80 -1.46 3.74
C ALA A 18 9.65 -0.04 3.16
N ASP A 19 8.53 0.20 2.49
CA ASP A 19 8.22 1.50 1.93
C ASP A 19 8.03 2.52 3.07
N LEU A 20 8.56 3.74 2.89
CA LEU A 20 8.53 4.75 3.94
C LEU A 20 7.11 5.29 4.11
N VAL A 21 6.72 5.46 5.36
CA VAL A 21 5.41 5.99 5.76
C VAL A 21 5.43 7.51 5.63
N HIS A 22 4.73 8.06 4.63
CA HIS A 22 4.67 9.52 4.47
C HIS A 22 3.57 10.17 5.28
N LYS A 23 2.46 9.45 5.41
CA LYS A 23 1.28 9.92 6.12
C LYS A 23 0.48 8.72 6.60
N VAL A 24 0.01 8.79 7.82
CA VAL A 24 -0.91 7.81 8.42
C VAL A 24 -2.10 8.57 9.02
N THR A 25 -3.31 8.06 8.82
CA THR A 25 -4.54 8.66 9.36
C THR A 25 -5.52 7.60 9.79
N ILE A 26 -6.26 7.86 10.86
CA ILE A 26 -7.37 7.01 11.33
C ILE A 26 -8.74 7.49 10.84
N VAL A 27 -8.78 8.62 10.13
CA VAL A 27 -10.01 9.19 9.57
C VAL A 27 -10.44 8.37 8.35
N PRO A 28 -11.63 7.77 8.35
CA PRO A 28 -12.10 6.96 7.23
C PRO A 28 -12.29 7.82 5.98
N ARG A 29 -11.88 7.29 4.82
CA ARG A 29 -12.18 7.88 3.50
C ARG A 29 -12.70 6.80 2.56
N GLY A 30 -13.95 6.94 2.12
CA GLY A 30 -14.58 5.95 1.24
C GLY A 30 -14.92 4.65 1.97
N GLN A 31 -14.60 3.50 1.37
CA GLN A 31 -14.85 2.17 1.94
C GLN A 31 -13.74 1.66 2.89
N ALA A 32 -12.63 2.39 3.01
CA ALA A 32 -11.56 2.04 3.93
C ALA A 32 -11.80 2.65 5.32
N GLY A 33 -11.36 1.95 6.38
CA GLY A 33 -11.02 2.58 7.66
C GLY A 33 -9.88 3.58 7.47
N GLY A 34 -9.15 3.96 8.52
CA GLY A 34 -7.88 4.71 8.35
C GLY A 34 -6.95 4.14 7.26
N TYR A 35 -6.01 4.95 6.80
CA TYR A 35 -5.07 4.52 5.76
C TYR A 35 -3.70 5.17 5.89
N MET A 36 -2.70 4.43 5.43
CA MET A 36 -1.34 4.89 5.25
C MET A 36 -1.04 5.14 3.77
N VAL A 37 -0.24 6.19 3.49
CA VAL A 37 0.35 6.42 2.17
C VAL A 37 1.85 6.07 2.21
N PRO A 38 2.24 4.89 1.70
CA PRO A 38 3.65 4.57 1.48
C PRO A 38 4.18 5.27 0.22
N ILE A 39 5.43 5.74 0.24
CA ILE A 39 6.16 6.10 -0.98
C ILE A 39 7.36 5.16 -1.10
N PRO A 40 7.59 4.57 -2.29
CA PRO A 40 8.78 3.77 -2.54
C PRO A 40 10.05 4.59 -2.30
N LYS A 41 11.03 4.02 -1.60
CA LYS A 41 12.31 4.70 -1.32
C LYS A 41 13.07 5.06 -2.61
N GLU A 42 12.90 4.27 -3.67
CA GLU A 42 13.47 4.50 -5.01
C GLU A 42 12.55 3.89 -6.10
N GLU A 43 12.54 4.43 -7.33
CA GLU A 43 11.96 3.78 -8.53
C GLU A 43 12.83 2.57 -8.92
N ARG A 44 12.72 1.48 -8.15
CA ARG A 44 13.44 0.23 -8.44
C ARG A 44 12.54 -0.70 -9.24
N PHE A 45 12.91 -0.91 -10.50
CA PHE A 45 12.33 -1.93 -11.36
C PHE A 45 12.75 -3.36 -10.98
N ILE A 46 13.76 -3.50 -10.11
CA ILE A 46 14.30 -4.78 -9.66
C ILE A 46 14.14 -4.88 -8.14
N LEU A 47 13.39 -5.88 -7.69
CA LEU A 47 13.18 -6.17 -6.27
C LEU A 47 13.92 -7.45 -5.89
N THR A 48 14.58 -7.41 -4.76
CA THR A 48 15.30 -8.54 -4.15
C THR A 48 14.36 -9.32 -3.22
N GLU A 49 14.73 -10.57 -2.92
CA GLU A 49 13.96 -11.42 -2.01
C GLU A 49 13.77 -10.78 -0.60
N PRO A 50 14.80 -10.17 0.03
CA PRO A 50 14.61 -9.48 1.31
C PRO A 50 13.64 -8.30 1.25
N GLU A 51 13.64 -7.53 0.15
CA GLU A 51 12.70 -6.42 -0.06
C GLU A 51 11.26 -6.92 -0.15
N LEU A 52 11.02 -8.03 -0.87
CA LEU A 52 9.69 -8.64 -0.95
C LEU A 52 9.23 -9.21 0.40
N LYS A 53 10.15 -9.84 1.15
CA LYS A 53 9.88 -10.32 2.51
C LYS A 53 9.52 -9.18 3.46
N ASP A 54 10.25 -8.07 3.42
CA ASP A 54 9.96 -6.87 4.22
C ASP A 54 8.61 -6.26 3.85
N ARG A 55 8.25 -6.22 2.55
CA ARG A 55 6.92 -5.77 2.11
C ARG A 55 5.80 -6.66 2.64
N ILE A 56 5.98 -7.99 2.61
CA ILE A 56 5.01 -8.93 3.19
C ILE A 56 4.88 -8.68 4.70
N ALA A 57 6.00 -8.55 5.42
CA ALA A 57 5.98 -8.28 6.86
C ALA A 57 5.28 -6.95 7.19
N GLY A 58 5.51 -5.90 6.40
CA GLY A 58 4.85 -4.61 6.54
C GLY A 58 3.34 -4.66 6.30
N LEU A 59 2.87 -5.45 5.32
CA LEU A 59 1.44 -5.68 5.08
C LEU A 59 0.78 -6.46 6.22
N LEU A 60 1.47 -7.42 6.83
CA LEU A 60 0.90 -8.21 7.93
C LEU A 60 0.85 -7.43 9.26
N ALA A 61 1.53 -6.29 9.35
CA ALA A 61 1.76 -5.57 10.60
C ALA A 61 0.50 -5.05 11.27
N GLY A 62 -0.50 -4.56 10.52
CA GLY A 62 -1.75 -4.07 11.11
C GLY A 62 -2.50 -5.18 11.85
N ARG A 63 -2.58 -6.37 11.27
CA ARG A 63 -3.16 -7.56 11.91
C ARG A 63 -2.38 -8.00 13.14
N VAL A 64 -1.05 -8.03 13.05
CA VAL A 64 -0.18 -8.47 14.15
C VAL A 64 -0.28 -7.50 15.33
N ALA A 65 -0.36 -6.19 15.06
CA ALA A 65 -0.55 -5.18 16.10
C ALA A 65 -1.86 -5.36 16.87
N GLU A 66 -2.96 -5.66 16.16
CA GLU A 66 -4.24 -5.97 16.81
C GLU A 66 -4.15 -7.20 17.71
N GLU A 67 -3.51 -8.27 17.23
CA GLU A 67 -3.33 -9.50 18.02
C GLU A 67 -2.51 -9.26 19.29
N ILE A 68 -1.41 -8.51 19.19
CA ILE A 68 -0.53 -8.21 20.34
C ILE A 68 -1.26 -7.39 21.41
N VAL A 69 -2.04 -6.38 21.00
CA VAL A 69 -2.62 -5.40 21.92
C VAL A 69 -3.97 -5.88 22.46
N PHE A 70 -4.82 -6.43 21.61
CA PHE A 70 -6.19 -6.78 21.98
C PHE A 70 -6.39 -8.27 22.21
N GLY A 71 -5.48 -9.14 21.75
CA GLY A 71 -5.69 -10.59 21.75
C GLY A 71 -6.80 -11.06 20.81
N GLU A 72 -7.40 -10.14 20.07
CA GLU A 72 -8.48 -10.35 19.12
C GLU A 72 -8.09 -9.74 17.78
N VAL A 73 -8.81 -10.15 16.74
CA VAL A 73 -8.42 -9.85 15.38
C VAL A 73 -9.59 -9.30 14.58
N SER A 74 -9.35 -8.25 13.79
CA SER A 74 -10.39 -7.61 12.99
C SER A 74 -10.44 -8.15 11.54
N VAL A 75 -11.52 -7.78 10.85
CA VAL A 75 -11.69 -7.99 9.40
C VAL A 75 -10.97 -6.94 8.55
N GLY A 76 -10.40 -5.89 9.17
CA GLY A 76 -9.79 -4.76 8.47
C GLY A 76 -8.56 -5.13 7.64
N ALA A 77 -7.85 -6.21 8.01
CA ALA A 77 -6.64 -6.68 7.34
C ALA A 77 -6.87 -7.47 6.03
N SER A 78 -8.12 -7.58 5.55
CA SER A 78 -8.43 -8.45 4.40
C SER A 78 -7.68 -8.06 3.12
N ASP A 79 -7.51 -6.76 2.87
CA ASP A 79 -6.78 -6.28 1.69
C ASP A 79 -5.27 -6.55 1.83
N ASP A 80 -4.72 -6.39 3.03
CA ASP A 80 -3.30 -6.64 3.30
C ASP A 80 -2.94 -8.11 3.13
N PHE A 81 -3.79 -9.02 3.63
CA PHE A 81 -3.63 -10.46 3.39
C PHE A 81 -3.67 -10.81 1.91
N ARG A 82 -4.60 -10.20 1.16
CA ARG A 82 -4.70 -10.41 -0.30
C ARG A 82 -3.43 -9.95 -1.01
N LYS A 83 -2.91 -8.77 -0.67
CA LYS A 83 -1.65 -8.22 -1.23
C LYS A 83 -0.45 -9.10 -0.85
N ALA A 84 -0.30 -9.45 0.43
CA ALA A 84 0.78 -10.27 0.96
C ALA A 84 0.80 -11.66 0.31
N THR A 85 -0.36 -12.32 0.24
CA THR A 85 -0.51 -13.64 -0.40
C THR A 85 -0.17 -13.58 -1.88
N ARG A 86 -0.57 -12.51 -2.58
CA ARG A 86 -0.23 -12.32 -3.99
C ARG A 86 1.28 -12.18 -4.19
N ILE A 87 1.97 -11.39 -3.34
CA ILE A 87 3.42 -11.25 -3.42
C ILE A 87 4.10 -12.59 -3.14
N ALA A 88 3.72 -13.28 -2.07
CA ALA A 88 4.27 -14.60 -1.72
C ALA A 88 4.06 -15.63 -2.84
N ARG A 89 2.88 -15.66 -3.46
CA ARG A 89 2.62 -16.54 -4.59
C ARG A 89 3.55 -16.23 -5.76
N ARG A 90 3.72 -14.95 -6.13
CA ARG A 90 4.64 -14.55 -7.21
C ARG A 90 6.10 -14.86 -6.90
N MET A 91 6.52 -14.72 -5.64
CA MET A 91 7.86 -15.15 -5.20
C MET A 91 8.10 -16.63 -5.53
N VAL A 92 7.10 -17.48 -5.29
CA VAL A 92 7.19 -18.92 -5.54
C VAL A 92 7.03 -19.25 -7.04
N THR A 93 6.04 -18.67 -7.71
CA THR A 93 5.63 -19.09 -9.06
C THR A 93 6.29 -18.33 -10.20
N GLU A 94 6.64 -17.06 -10.02
CA GLU A 94 7.19 -16.21 -11.08
C GLU A 94 8.68 -15.95 -10.88
N PHE A 95 9.13 -15.77 -9.63
CA PHE A 95 10.48 -15.30 -9.34
C PHE A 95 11.44 -16.41 -8.92
N GLY A 96 10.96 -17.64 -8.70
CA GLY A 96 11.79 -18.77 -8.29
C GLY A 96 12.46 -18.59 -6.91
N MET A 97 11.87 -17.77 -6.04
CA MET A 97 12.36 -17.44 -4.69
C MET A 97 11.79 -18.40 -3.64
N SER A 98 11.92 -19.70 -3.89
CA SER A 98 11.38 -20.75 -3.01
C SER A 98 12.22 -22.02 -3.04
N ARG A 99 11.88 -23.00 -2.20
CA ARG A 99 12.56 -24.30 -2.18
C ARG A 99 12.30 -25.14 -3.43
N LEU A 100 11.32 -24.75 -4.25
CA LEU A 100 11.05 -25.35 -5.56
C LEU A 100 12.11 -25.00 -6.61
N GLY A 101 13.03 -24.08 -6.27
CA GLY A 101 14.12 -23.68 -7.13
C GLY A 101 13.75 -22.57 -8.11
N PRO A 102 14.69 -22.22 -9.02
CA PRO A 102 14.56 -21.10 -9.95
C PRO A 102 13.71 -21.47 -11.18
N LEU A 103 12.49 -21.95 -10.95
CA LEU A 103 11.54 -22.33 -12.00
C LEU A 103 10.34 -21.40 -11.98
N GLN A 104 9.83 -21.11 -13.18
CA GLN A 104 8.57 -20.40 -13.35
C GLN A 104 7.43 -21.40 -13.55
N PHE A 105 6.34 -21.21 -12.81
CA PHE A 105 5.15 -22.06 -12.82
C PHE A 105 3.95 -21.27 -13.37
N GLY A 106 3.17 -21.88 -14.26
CA GLY A 106 1.89 -21.32 -14.71
C GLY A 106 2.00 -20.20 -15.75
N GLU A 107 2.98 -20.25 -16.65
CA GLU A 107 2.99 -19.37 -17.83
C GLU A 107 1.67 -19.49 -18.62
N ASN A 108 1.10 -18.35 -18.99
CA ASN A 108 0.08 -18.28 -20.04
C ASN A 108 0.75 -18.69 -21.37
N GLN A 109 0.68 -19.98 -21.72
CA GLN A 109 0.87 -20.39 -23.10
C GLN A 109 -0.37 -19.97 -23.90
N GLY A 110 -0.33 -18.78 -24.51
CA GLY A 110 -1.31 -18.43 -25.53
C GLY A 110 -1.47 -16.93 -25.74
N GLN A 111 -1.05 -16.45 -26.92
CA GLN A 111 -1.62 -15.24 -27.49
C GLN A 111 -3.15 -15.34 -27.45
N VAL A 112 -3.79 -14.33 -26.87
CA VAL A 112 -5.25 -14.18 -26.85
C VAL A 112 -5.71 -13.96 -28.30
N PHE A 113 -6.01 -15.03 -29.02
CA PHE A 113 -6.72 -14.94 -30.28
C PHE A 113 -8.22 -14.89 -29.97
N LEU A 114 -8.91 -13.92 -30.58
CA LEU A 114 -10.31 -13.55 -30.37
C LEU A 114 -11.25 -14.75 -30.09
N GLY A 115 -11.82 -14.80 -28.87
CA GLY A 115 -13.12 -15.43 -28.65
C GLY A 115 -13.17 -16.86 -28.10
N ARG A 116 -12.22 -17.30 -27.28
CA ARG A 116 -12.37 -18.58 -26.54
C ARG A 116 -12.00 -18.45 -25.07
N ASP A 117 -12.79 -19.11 -24.23
CA ASP A 117 -12.76 -19.06 -22.77
C ASP A 117 -11.33 -19.12 -22.19
N ILE A 118 -11.01 -18.12 -21.38
CA ILE A 118 -9.73 -17.94 -20.69
C ILE A 118 -9.68 -18.93 -19.52
N GLY A 119 -9.43 -20.20 -19.82
CA GLY A 119 -9.00 -21.17 -18.84
C GLY A 119 -7.53 -20.95 -18.54
N HIS A 120 -7.18 -20.44 -17.36
CA HIS A 120 -5.81 -20.49 -16.87
C HIS A 120 -5.40 -21.95 -16.72
N GLU A 121 -4.73 -22.52 -17.73
CA GLU A 121 -4.20 -23.87 -17.65
C GLU A 121 -2.98 -23.88 -16.70
N ARG A 122 -3.05 -24.71 -15.66
CA ARG A 122 -1.94 -24.92 -14.74
C ARG A 122 -0.92 -25.83 -15.45
N ASN A 123 0.23 -25.28 -15.83
CA ASN A 123 1.32 -26.05 -16.45
C ASN A 123 2.13 -26.90 -15.44
N TYR A 124 1.50 -27.39 -14.36
CA TYR A 124 2.16 -28.16 -13.32
C TYR A 124 1.20 -29.15 -12.66
N SER A 125 1.74 -30.23 -12.09
CA SER A 125 0.95 -31.28 -11.46
C SER A 125 0.30 -30.81 -10.16
N GLU A 126 -0.74 -31.53 -9.71
CA GLU A 126 -1.37 -31.29 -8.40
C GLU A 126 -0.37 -31.38 -7.24
N GLN A 127 0.65 -32.23 -7.36
CA GLN A 127 1.72 -32.31 -6.37
C GLN A 127 2.51 -30.99 -6.29
N ILE A 128 2.89 -30.42 -7.44
CA ILE A 128 3.58 -29.13 -7.47
C ILE A 128 2.65 -28.01 -6.99
N ALA A 129 1.36 -28.07 -7.32
CA ALA A 129 0.36 -27.12 -6.81
C ALA A 129 0.31 -27.12 -5.27
N TYR A 130 0.28 -28.32 -4.67
CA TYR A 130 0.34 -28.48 -3.23
C TYR A 130 1.63 -27.92 -2.64
N GLU A 131 2.78 -28.22 -3.25
CA GLU A 131 4.07 -27.69 -2.78
C GLU A 131 4.13 -26.16 -2.88
N ILE A 132 3.60 -25.54 -3.96
CA ILE A 132 3.47 -24.09 -4.08
C ILE A 132 2.66 -23.51 -2.91
N ASP A 133 1.52 -24.11 -2.57
CA ASP A 133 0.68 -23.65 -1.46
C ASP A 133 1.38 -23.79 -0.10
N GLN A 134 2.18 -24.85 0.10
CA GLN A 134 3.01 -25.00 1.30
C GLN A 134 4.10 -23.91 1.38
N GLU A 135 4.76 -23.60 0.27
CA GLU A 135 5.78 -22.55 0.21
C GLU A 135 5.18 -21.17 0.52
N VAL A 136 4.01 -20.85 -0.07
CA VAL A 136 3.29 -19.60 0.19
C VAL A 136 2.91 -19.51 1.66
N ARG A 137 2.33 -20.58 2.24
CA ARG A 137 1.99 -20.62 3.67
C ARG A 137 3.22 -20.39 4.53
N ARG A 138 4.34 -21.04 4.21
CA ARG A 138 5.59 -20.88 4.96
C ARG A 138 6.06 -19.42 4.93
N ILE A 139 6.15 -18.81 3.75
CA ILE A 139 6.61 -17.41 3.61
C ILE A 139 5.72 -16.48 4.46
N ILE A 140 4.40 -16.60 4.34
CA ILE A 140 3.46 -15.77 5.11
C ILE A 140 3.63 -15.98 6.61
N THR A 141 3.73 -17.23 7.06
CA THR A 141 3.88 -17.56 8.50
C THR A 141 5.20 -17.04 9.04
N GLU A 142 6.31 -17.24 8.34
CA GLU A 142 7.63 -16.73 8.73
C GLU A 142 7.64 -15.20 8.82
N GLN A 143 7.02 -14.50 7.87
CA GLN A 143 6.94 -13.03 7.93
C GLN A 143 5.97 -12.54 9.00
N TYR A 144 4.90 -13.29 9.30
CA TYR A 144 3.99 -12.99 10.40
C TYR A 144 4.70 -13.04 11.75
N GLU A 145 5.42 -14.14 12.02
CA GLU A 145 6.19 -14.29 13.27
C GLU A 145 7.31 -13.26 13.38
N ARG A 146 8.04 -13.01 12.28
CA ARG A 146 9.06 -11.95 12.23
C ARG A 146 8.47 -10.57 12.54
N CYS A 147 7.29 -10.27 12.00
CA CYS A 147 6.58 -9.03 12.29
C CYS A 147 6.13 -8.97 13.77
N LYS A 148 5.66 -10.09 14.31
CA LYS A 148 5.27 -10.22 15.73
C LYS A 148 6.43 -9.97 16.66
N GLU A 149 7.60 -10.54 16.39
CA GLU A 149 8.83 -10.27 17.12
C GLU A 149 9.21 -8.79 17.06
N LEU A 150 9.16 -8.19 15.86
CA LEU A 150 9.47 -6.77 15.65
C LEU A 150 8.54 -5.85 16.46
N LEU A 151 7.23 -6.05 16.35
CA LEU A 151 6.23 -5.23 17.03
C LEU A 151 6.23 -5.46 18.54
N THR A 152 6.51 -6.69 19.00
CA THR A 152 6.66 -6.97 20.43
C THR A 152 7.89 -6.27 21.01
N LYS A 153 9.01 -6.25 20.27
CA LYS A 153 10.24 -5.54 20.66
C LYS A 153 10.04 -4.03 20.74
N HIS A 154 9.14 -3.47 19.93
CA HIS A 154 8.84 -2.03 19.85
C HIS A 154 7.42 -1.71 20.32
N ARG A 155 6.93 -2.47 21.31
CA ARG A 155 5.55 -2.35 21.80
C ARG A 155 5.28 -0.98 22.42
N ASP A 156 6.25 -0.45 23.15
CA ASP A 156 6.23 0.91 23.71
C ASP A 156 5.96 1.97 22.63
N LYS A 157 6.65 1.87 21.49
CA LYS A 157 6.49 2.78 20.36
C LYS A 157 5.18 2.56 19.60
N LEU A 158 4.74 1.30 19.49
CA LEU A 158 3.45 0.95 18.90
C LEU A 158 2.30 1.61 19.67
N GLU A 159 2.31 1.48 21.00
CA GLU A 159 1.31 2.10 21.88
C GLU A 159 1.36 3.62 21.77
N LEU A 160 2.56 4.22 21.85
CA LEU A 160 2.73 5.67 21.74
C LEU A 160 2.20 6.25 20.41
N VAL A 161 2.54 5.64 19.28
CA VAL A 161 2.06 6.08 17.96
C VAL A 161 0.54 5.90 17.85
N ALA A 162 -0.02 4.83 18.42
CA ALA A 162 -1.46 4.60 18.41
C ALA A 162 -2.20 5.63 19.26
N GLU A 163 -1.71 5.94 20.47
CA GLU A 163 -2.27 6.96 21.35
C GLU A 163 -2.21 8.34 20.70
N THR A 164 -1.07 8.67 20.11
CA THR A 164 -0.91 9.91 19.35
C THR A 164 -1.91 10.00 18.20
N LEU A 165 -2.11 8.91 17.44
CA LEU A 165 -3.09 8.88 16.37
C LEU A 165 -4.52 9.07 16.86
N LEU A 166 -4.85 8.65 18.09
CA LEU A 166 -6.15 8.91 18.68
C LEU A 166 -6.34 10.38 19.07
N GLU A 167 -5.26 11.11 19.38
CA GLU A 167 -5.32 12.54 19.70
C GLU A 167 -5.40 13.43 18.47
N VAL A 168 -4.51 13.23 17.49
CA VAL A 168 -4.36 14.15 16.34
C VAL A 168 -4.95 13.62 15.03
N GLU A 169 -5.47 12.39 15.04
CA GLU A 169 -6.12 11.67 13.94
C GLU A 169 -5.23 11.37 12.71
N THR A 170 -4.14 12.12 12.52
CA THR A 170 -3.26 12.08 11.36
C THR A 170 -1.83 12.46 11.74
N LEU A 171 -0.85 11.68 11.27
CA LEU A 171 0.57 11.96 11.43
C LEU A 171 1.28 11.97 10.06
N THR A 172 2.25 12.87 9.90
CA THR A 172 3.19 12.90 8.76
C THR A 172 4.49 12.15 9.07
N ALA A 173 5.31 11.87 8.06
CA ALA A 173 6.61 11.19 8.23
C ALA A 173 7.48 11.81 9.33
N ASP A 174 7.61 13.14 9.33
CA ASP A 174 8.45 13.84 10.28
C ASP A 174 7.90 13.72 11.70
N GLN A 175 6.57 13.82 11.86
CA GLN A 175 5.90 13.64 13.16
C GLN A 175 6.00 12.20 13.66
N ILE A 176 5.88 11.21 12.78
CA ILE A 176 6.07 9.79 13.12
C ILE A 176 7.48 9.58 13.64
N LYS A 177 8.48 10.08 12.91
CA LYS A 177 9.88 9.97 13.30
C LYS A 177 10.13 10.61 14.65
N GLU A 178 9.58 11.80 14.85
CA GLU A 178 9.66 12.53 16.10
C GLU A 178 9.09 11.70 17.26
N VAL A 179 7.84 11.25 17.16
CA VAL A 179 7.18 10.43 18.19
C VAL A 179 7.98 9.16 18.50
N ILE A 180 8.53 8.49 17.48
CA ILE A 180 9.32 7.26 17.65
C ILE A 180 10.68 7.51 18.32
N GLU A 181 11.32 8.66 18.08
CA GLU A 181 12.66 8.98 18.55
C GLU A 181 12.69 9.74 19.88
N THR A 182 11.80 10.71 20.07
CA THR A 182 11.77 11.60 21.24
C THR A 182 10.74 11.18 22.27
N GLY A 183 9.72 10.42 21.85
CA GLY A 183 8.58 10.07 22.71
C GLY A 183 7.53 11.17 22.81
N GLU A 184 7.71 12.32 22.16
CA GLU A 184 6.84 13.49 22.27
C GLU A 184 6.60 14.13 20.91
N LEU A 185 5.46 14.80 20.75
CA LEU A 185 5.15 15.62 19.58
C LEU A 185 5.38 17.09 19.93
N SER A 186 6.39 17.72 19.35
CA SER A 186 6.85 19.07 19.69
C SER A 186 5.80 20.17 19.52
N ASN A 187 4.67 19.89 18.86
CA ASN A 187 3.53 20.80 18.68
C ASN A 187 2.23 20.35 19.36
N HIS A 188 2.23 19.25 20.12
CA HIS A 188 1.06 18.80 20.89
C HIS A 188 1.54 18.02 22.13
N PRO A 189 1.35 18.52 23.36
CA PRO A 189 1.84 17.82 24.54
C PRO A 189 1.08 16.50 24.72
N LEU A 190 1.76 15.38 24.46
CA LEU A 190 1.27 14.04 24.79
C LEU A 190 1.13 13.96 26.31
N LYS A 191 -0.10 13.83 26.80
CA LYS A 191 -0.36 13.82 28.24
C LYS A 191 -0.16 12.40 28.77
N GLY A 192 1.08 12.03 29.09
CA GLY A 192 1.35 10.67 29.57
C GLY A 192 2.79 10.36 29.99
N GLY A 193 3.41 11.16 30.87
CA GLY A 193 4.73 10.84 31.43
C GLY A 193 4.90 11.41 32.84
N LYS A 194 5.21 10.54 33.81
CA LYS A 194 5.25 10.82 35.26
C LYS A 194 6.15 11.99 35.66
N ASP A 195 5.61 12.77 36.60
CA ASP A 195 6.21 13.84 37.39
C ASP A 195 7.74 13.74 37.59
N LYS A 196 8.45 14.77 37.11
CA LYS A 196 9.59 15.35 37.82
C LYS A 196 9.51 16.87 37.77
N GLN A 197 9.07 17.43 38.89
CA GLN A 197 9.20 18.85 39.22
C GLN A 197 10.69 19.23 39.31
N GLY A 198 11.03 20.41 38.79
CA GLY A 198 12.38 20.96 38.83
C GLY A 198 12.45 22.40 38.31
N GLU A 199 11.78 23.29 39.05
CA GLU A 199 12.08 24.72 39.30
C GLU A 199 12.36 25.73 38.17
N ALA A 200 11.67 26.86 38.32
CA ALA A 200 11.67 28.06 37.50
C ALA A 200 12.77 29.07 37.88
N GLY A 201 13.17 29.91 36.92
CA GLY A 201 13.89 31.16 37.15
C GLY A 201 13.88 32.05 35.89
N PRO A 202 13.50 33.34 35.95
CA PRO A 202 12.98 34.10 34.82
C PRO A 202 14.02 35.04 34.18
N ASN A 203 13.82 35.45 32.91
CA ASN A 203 14.15 36.83 32.55
C ASN A 203 13.31 37.40 31.40
N GLN A 204 12.96 38.67 31.59
CA GLN A 204 12.16 39.54 30.74
C GLN A 204 13.02 40.16 29.62
N GLY A 205 12.38 40.55 28.52
CA GLY A 205 12.99 41.36 27.48
C GLY A 205 12.05 41.58 26.29
N ALA A 206 11.16 42.56 26.43
CA ALA A 206 10.30 43.04 25.35
C ALA A 206 11.11 43.84 24.32
N THR A 207 10.80 43.67 23.03
CA THR A 207 10.71 44.79 22.07
C THR A 207 9.88 44.38 20.86
N GLU A 208 8.90 45.23 20.55
CA GLU A 208 8.00 45.18 19.41
C GLU A 208 8.71 45.62 18.11
N ALA A 209 8.36 44.99 16.99
CA ALA A 209 8.30 45.66 15.69
C ALA A 209 7.30 44.92 14.79
N LYS A 210 6.26 45.66 14.37
CA LYS A 210 5.20 45.26 13.45
C LYS A 210 5.73 45.32 12.03
N ASP A 211 5.34 44.37 11.18
CA ASP A 211 5.17 44.64 9.75
C ASP A 211 4.05 43.77 9.16
N ASP A 212 3.02 44.47 8.68
CA ASP A 212 1.81 43.94 8.07
C ASP A 212 2.08 43.54 6.61
N VAL A 213 1.92 42.26 6.26
CA VAL A 213 1.80 41.82 4.86
C VAL A 213 0.39 41.32 4.59
N LYS A 214 -0.46 42.23 4.07
CA LYS A 214 -1.76 41.93 3.47
C LYS A 214 -1.56 41.22 2.13
N VAL A 215 -1.95 39.94 2.05
CA VAL A 215 -2.07 39.23 0.77
C VAL A 215 -3.53 39.28 0.31
N HIS A 216 -3.75 39.97 -0.80
CA HIS A 216 -5.07 40.21 -1.40
C HIS A 216 -5.47 39.00 -2.27
N ILE A 217 -6.35 38.13 -1.77
CA ILE A 217 -6.92 37.03 -2.56
C ILE A 217 -8.10 37.57 -3.36
N GLN A 218 -7.91 37.77 -4.66
CA GLN A 218 -9.01 37.93 -5.61
C GLN A 218 -9.43 36.57 -6.16
N SER A 219 -10.65 36.16 -5.83
CA SER A 219 -11.34 35.05 -6.47
C SER A 219 -11.60 35.37 -7.94
N LYS A 220 -11.09 34.54 -8.86
CA LYS A 220 -11.67 34.38 -10.20
C LYS A 220 -11.98 32.92 -10.48
N LYS A 221 -13.21 32.75 -10.97
CA LYS A 221 -13.92 31.50 -11.26
C LYS A 221 -13.22 30.66 -12.34
N GLY A 222 -13.25 29.35 -12.11
CA GLY A 222 -13.76 28.33 -13.04
C GLY A 222 -12.99 28.11 -14.34
N GLU A 223 -12.28 26.99 -14.42
CA GLU A 223 -12.14 26.23 -15.66
C GLU A 223 -11.97 24.73 -15.30
N GLU A 224 -12.93 23.94 -15.76
CA GLU A 224 -12.97 22.47 -15.65
C GLU A 224 -11.86 21.85 -16.49
N TYR A 225 -11.05 20.98 -15.89
CA TYR A 225 -10.15 20.11 -16.62
C TYR A 225 -10.93 18.93 -17.20
N ARG A 226 -11.09 18.88 -18.53
CA ARG A 226 -11.68 17.77 -19.28
C ARG A 226 -10.58 17.00 -20.01
N PRO A 227 -10.43 15.67 -19.83
CA PRO A 227 -9.39 14.91 -20.52
C PRO A 227 -9.72 14.78 -22.03
N GLN A 228 -8.69 14.97 -22.87
CA GLN A 228 -8.81 14.97 -24.33
C GLN A 228 -9.04 13.55 -24.87
N ASP A 229 -10.20 13.37 -25.49
CA ASP A 229 -10.56 12.24 -26.34
C ASP A 229 -9.89 12.42 -27.71
N ARG A 230 -8.97 11.52 -28.09
CA ARG A 230 -8.43 11.48 -29.45
C ARG A 230 -9.31 10.61 -30.33
N ARG A 231 -10.28 11.22 -31.00
CA ARG A 231 -10.77 10.80 -32.33
C ARG A 231 -11.27 12.01 -33.10
N GLN A 232 -10.71 12.22 -34.29
CA GLN A 232 -11.41 12.41 -35.57
C GLN A 232 -10.41 12.88 -36.65
N THR A 233 -10.19 12.06 -37.71
CA THR A 233 -10.72 12.20 -39.11
C THR A 233 -9.98 13.30 -39.89
N ASP A 234 -9.82 13.30 -41.20
CA ASP A 234 -10.02 12.40 -42.34
C ASP A 234 -9.34 13.16 -43.51
N GLY A 235 -8.98 12.43 -44.58
CA GLY A 235 -8.56 12.99 -45.86
C GLY A 235 -8.30 11.82 -46.80
N ALA A 236 -9.36 11.19 -47.33
CA ALA A 236 -10.00 11.52 -48.61
C ALA A 236 -9.12 11.17 -49.81
N GLU A 237 -9.45 10.06 -50.48
CA GLU A 237 -9.48 9.97 -51.94
C GLU A 237 -10.42 8.83 -52.37
N GLU A 238 -11.53 9.22 -53.01
CA GLU A 238 -12.47 8.36 -53.72
C GLU A 238 -11.88 7.89 -55.05
N LYS A 239 -12.18 6.65 -55.49
CA LYS A 239 -12.66 6.36 -56.86
C LYS A 239 -13.54 5.11 -56.91
N HIS A 240 -14.69 5.34 -57.55
CA HIS A 240 -15.74 4.45 -58.06
C HIS A 240 -15.31 3.11 -58.68
N ILE A 241 -16.19 2.09 -58.62
CA ILE A 241 -17.02 1.60 -59.75
C ILE A 241 -18.09 0.61 -59.23
N GLU A 242 -19.32 0.82 -59.72
CA GLU A 242 -20.54 -0.02 -59.63
C GLU A 242 -20.30 -1.42 -60.28
N GLU A 243 -21.06 -2.50 -60.15
CA GLU A 243 -22.50 -2.69 -60.20
C GLU A 243 -22.79 -4.22 -60.17
N LYS A 244 -24.01 -4.59 -59.76
CA LYS A 244 -24.86 -5.75 -60.18
C LYS A 244 -25.23 -6.81 -59.15
N GLN A 245 -26.45 -6.61 -58.66
CA GLN A 245 -27.44 -7.63 -58.33
C GLN A 245 -27.72 -8.57 -59.53
N GLY A 246 -27.88 -9.86 -59.22
CA GLY A 246 -28.24 -10.90 -60.18
C GLY A 246 -28.88 -12.08 -59.46
N ASP A 247 -30.20 -11.98 -59.33
CA ASP A 247 -31.20 -13.00 -59.01
C ASP A 247 -30.97 -14.37 -59.69
N LYS A 248 -31.21 -15.48 -58.99
CA LYS A 248 -32.14 -16.57 -59.37
C LYS A 248 -31.95 -17.88 -58.62
N ASP A 249 -33.10 -18.40 -58.19
CA ASP A 249 -33.43 -19.79 -57.89
C ASP A 249 -32.77 -20.81 -58.83
N ASN A 250 -32.32 -21.95 -58.29
CA ASN A 250 -32.77 -23.24 -58.82
C ASN A 250 -32.65 -24.41 -57.83
N LYS A 251 -33.69 -25.24 -57.88
CA LYS A 251 -33.89 -26.53 -57.23
C LYS A 251 -33.14 -27.68 -57.94
N GLU A 252 -33.08 -28.81 -57.22
CA GLU A 252 -32.91 -30.22 -57.68
C GLU A 252 -31.49 -30.55 -58.19
N ASP A 253 -30.83 -31.65 -57.78
CA ASP A 253 -31.27 -33.00 -57.41
C ASP A 253 -30.65 -33.55 -56.11
#